data_AF-A0A6J6YC41-F1
#
_entry.id   AF-A0A6J6YC41-F1
#
_cell.length_a   1.000
_cell.length_b   1.000
_cell.length_c   1.000
_cell.angle_alpha   90.00
_cell.angle_beta   90.00
_cell.angle_gamma   90.00
#
_symmetry.space_group_name_H-M   'P 1'
#
loop_
_entity.id
_entity.type
_entity.pdbx_description
1 polymer ?
#
loop_
_entity_poly.entity_id
_entity_poly.type
_entity_poly.pdbx_seq_one_letter_code
_entity_poly.pdbx_strand_id
1 'polypeptide(L)'
;MRVDGVFSEIDLRSVPGQSEPYPPLSEVVNHQSEWQVIAEPGTSIEGTLLGFRFPPEAQGIEVAGYHLHFLSKDRSIGGHVTGISMLGGRLRLDGATELHLEIPDGVEVAEADTSEETARAIRAAEGG
;
A
#
# COMPACT_ATOMS: atom_id res chain seq x y z
N MET A 1 -4.16 -3.08 -10.67
CA MET A 1 -3.35 -2.13 -11.47
C MET A 1 -1.87 -2.51 -11.39
N ARG A 2 -1.14 -2.43 -12.51
CA ARG A 2 0.31 -2.61 -12.56
C ARG A 2 0.97 -1.52 -13.40
N VAL A 3 2.06 -0.92 -12.93
CA VAL A 3 2.90 -0.01 -13.69
C VAL A 3 4.32 -0.55 -13.72
N ASP A 4 4.81 -0.96 -14.89
CA ASP A 4 6.25 -1.18 -15.08
C ASP A 4 6.86 0.16 -15.50
N GLY A 5 7.72 0.76 -14.68
CA GLY A 5 8.11 2.15 -14.82
C GLY A 5 9.56 2.47 -14.48
N VAL A 6 9.91 3.72 -14.78
CA VAL A 6 11.14 4.40 -14.42
C VAL A 6 10.81 5.58 -13.51
N PHE A 7 11.51 5.66 -12.38
CA PHE A 7 11.24 6.62 -11.30
C PHE A 7 12.49 7.42 -10.99
N SER A 8 12.31 8.69 -10.65
CA SER A 8 13.37 9.52 -10.07
C SER A 8 13.37 9.44 -8.54
N GLU A 9 12.22 9.17 -7.94
CA GLU A 9 12.04 9.06 -6.50
C GLU A 9 10.92 8.07 -6.18
N ILE A 10 11.13 7.27 -5.13
CA ILE A 10 10.12 6.41 -4.54
C ILE A 10 10.26 6.45 -3.01
N ASP A 11 9.14 6.71 -2.33
CA ASP A 11 9.01 6.70 -0.88
C ASP A 11 8.28 5.44 -0.45
N LEU A 12 8.88 4.71 0.48
CA LEU A 12 8.41 3.41 0.92
C LEU A 12 8.37 3.31 2.42
N ARG A 13 7.46 2.47 2.90
CA ARG A 13 7.45 1.96 4.26
C ARG A 13 7.37 0.44 4.32
N SER A 14 7.81 -0.11 5.45
CA SER A 14 7.53 -1.49 5.85
C SER A 14 7.28 -1.56 7.35
N VAL A 15 6.28 -2.33 7.73
CA VAL A 15 6.00 -2.64 9.13
C VAL A 15 6.93 -3.76 9.64
N PRO A 16 7.36 -3.73 10.91
CA PRO A 16 8.17 -4.81 11.49
C PRO A 16 7.32 -6.06 11.76
N GLY A 17 7.98 -7.21 11.91
CA GLY A 17 7.33 -8.43 12.38
C GLY A 17 6.78 -8.25 13.81
N GLN A 18 5.60 -8.82 14.08
CA GLN A 18 4.92 -8.72 15.38
C GLN A 18 4.93 -10.05 16.13
N SER A 19 4.82 -10.01 17.45
CA SER A 19 4.67 -11.18 18.31
C SER A 19 3.42 -11.06 19.16
N GLU A 20 2.80 -12.19 19.52
CA GLU A 20 1.65 -12.19 20.42
C GLU A 20 1.98 -11.61 21.81
N PRO A 21 1.05 -10.90 22.47
CA PRO A 21 -0.25 -10.49 21.93
C PRO A 21 -0.10 -9.39 20.88
N TYR A 22 -0.77 -9.54 19.72
CA TYR A 22 -0.60 -8.61 18.61
C TYR A 22 -1.20 -7.23 18.93
N PRO A 23 -0.44 -6.14 18.72
CA PRO A 23 -0.96 -4.80 18.89
C PRO A 23 -1.85 -4.39 17.70
N PRO A 24 -2.73 -3.37 17.87
CA PRO A 24 -3.45 -2.75 16.77
C PRO A 24 -2.50 -2.22 15.69
N LEU A 25 -2.91 -2.27 14.41
CA LEU A 25 -2.10 -1.77 13.29
C LEU A 25 -1.69 -0.30 13.48
N SER A 26 -2.58 0.54 14.04
CA SER A 26 -2.30 1.94 14.36
C SER A 26 -1.12 2.13 15.33
N GLU A 27 -0.82 1.14 16.16
CA GLU A 27 0.37 1.15 17.02
C GLU A 27 1.60 0.63 16.28
N VAL A 28 1.44 -0.40 15.43
CA VAL A 28 2.53 -0.97 14.62
C VAL A 28 3.14 0.06 13.68
N VAL A 29 2.31 0.87 13.02
CA VAL A 29 2.77 1.86 12.05
C VAL A 29 3.61 2.98 12.69
N ASN A 30 3.48 3.23 14.00
CA ASN A 30 4.35 4.18 14.71
C ASN A 30 5.82 3.71 14.80
N HIS A 31 6.06 2.43 14.50
CA HIS A 31 7.38 1.80 14.52
C HIS A 31 7.80 1.29 13.14
N GLN A 32 7.14 1.77 12.07
CA GLN A 32 7.47 1.37 10.71
C GLN A 32 8.84 1.91 10.29
N SER A 33 9.50 1.17 9.40
CA SER A 33 10.68 1.67 8.72
C SER A 33 10.22 2.45 7.49
N GLU A 34 10.71 3.68 7.34
CA GLU A 34 10.46 4.53 6.18
C GLU A 34 11.78 4.85 5.51
N TRP A 35 11.80 4.84 4.19
CA TRP A 35 12.97 5.23 3.43
C TRP A 35 12.59 5.78 2.06
N GLN A 36 13.45 6.66 1.57
CA GLN A 36 13.33 7.24 0.24
C GLN A 36 14.46 6.70 -0.64
N VAL A 37 14.14 6.41 -1.89
CA VAL A 37 15.12 6.08 -2.92
C VAL A 37 15.08 7.16 -3.96
N ILE A 38 16.18 7.92 -4.08
CA ILE A 38 16.33 9.02 -5.04
C ILE A 38 17.39 8.60 -6.05
N ALA A 39 17.08 8.72 -7.34
CA ALA A 39 18.01 8.41 -8.41
C ALA A 39 19.12 9.47 -8.50
N GLU A 40 20.36 9.02 -8.67
CA GLU A 40 21.49 9.92 -8.95
C GLU A 40 21.30 10.64 -10.30
N PRO A 41 21.87 11.85 -10.48
CA PRO A 41 21.76 12.60 -11.73
C PRO A 41 22.13 11.76 -12.96
N GLY A 42 21.23 11.66 -13.93
CA GLY A 42 21.43 10.85 -15.15
C GLY A 42 21.13 9.37 -15.00
N THR A 43 20.63 8.92 -13.84
CA THR A 43 20.17 7.55 -13.60
C THR A 43 18.66 7.50 -13.33
N SER A 44 18.12 6.30 -13.16
CA SER A 44 16.71 6.10 -12.80
C SER A 44 16.52 4.82 -12.01
N ILE A 45 15.49 4.77 -11.19
CA ILE A 45 15.03 3.57 -10.51
C ILE A 45 14.08 2.83 -11.45
N GLU A 46 14.44 1.60 -11.85
CA GLU A 46 13.53 0.74 -12.62
C GLU A 46 12.79 -0.20 -11.68
N GLY A 47 11.48 -0.35 -11.87
CA GLY A 47 10.70 -1.30 -11.07
C GLY A 47 9.23 -1.38 -11.46
N THR A 48 8.46 -2.03 -10.60
CA THR A 48 7.03 -2.27 -10.78
C THR A 48 6.25 -1.71 -9.61
N LEU A 49 5.27 -0.84 -9.87
CA LEU A 49 4.18 -0.57 -8.94
C LEU A 49 3.06 -1.57 -9.17
N LEU A 50 2.52 -2.13 -8.10
CA LEU A 50 1.42 -3.10 -8.16
C LEU A 50 0.46 -2.85 -7.01
N GLY A 51 -0.84 -2.92 -7.29
CA GLY A 51 -1.86 -2.86 -6.27
C GLY A 51 -3.23 -2.56 -6.84
N PHE A 52 -4.11 -1.99 -6.02
CA PHE A 52 -5.52 -1.85 -6.34
C PHE A 52 -5.98 -0.40 -6.20
N ARG A 53 -7.15 -0.13 -6.80
CA ARG A 53 -7.89 1.10 -6.56
C ARG A 53 -9.31 0.74 -6.19
N PHE A 54 -9.70 1.00 -4.95
CA PHE A 54 -11.05 0.73 -4.48
C PHE A 54 -11.89 1.99 -4.40
N PRO A 55 -13.22 1.88 -4.60
CA PRO A 55 -14.13 3.01 -4.44
C PRO A 55 -14.30 3.36 -2.94
N PRO A 56 -14.75 4.58 -2.59
CA PRO A 56 -14.95 4.99 -1.20
C PRO A 56 -15.82 4.04 -0.37
N GLU A 57 -16.79 3.39 -0.99
CA GLU A 57 -17.74 2.47 -0.35
C GLU A 57 -17.08 1.17 0.15
N ALA A 58 -15.88 0.84 -0.34
CA ALA A 58 -15.13 -0.32 0.12
C ALA A 58 -14.27 -0.03 1.37
N GLN A 59 -14.26 1.22 1.86
CA GLN A 59 -13.47 1.62 3.02
C GLN A 59 -13.85 0.79 4.25
N GLY A 60 -12.84 0.25 4.94
CA GLY A 60 -13.02 -0.56 6.16
C GLY A 60 -13.08 -2.06 5.88
N ILE A 61 -13.43 -2.45 4.66
CA ILE A 61 -13.18 -3.79 4.13
C ILE A 61 -11.80 -3.82 3.44
N GLU A 62 -11.53 -2.78 2.67
CA GLU A 62 -10.28 -2.53 1.95
C GLU A 62 -9.81 -1.08 2.20
N VAL A 63 -8.67 -0.71 1.60
CA VAL A 63 -8.17 0.67 1.57
C VAL A 63 -8.76 1.40 0.36
N ALA A 64 -9.67 2.36 0.60
CA ALA A 64 -10.25 3.14 -0.48
C ALA A 64 -9.21 4.06 -1.14
N GLY A 65 -9.37 4.32 -2.43
CA GLY A 65 -8.36 5.04 -3.22
C GLY A 65 -7.26 4.09 -3.70
N TYR A 66 -6.06 4.62 -3.91
CA TYR A 66 -4.93 3.83 -4.39
C TYR A 66 -4.19 3.18 -3.22
N HIS A 67 -4.00 1.87 -3.30
CA HIS A 67 -3.14 1.13 -2.40
C HIS A 67 -2.12 0.39 -3.24
N LEU A 68 -0.86 0.87 -3.21
CA LEU A 68 0.21 0.42 -4.12
C LEU A 68 1.44 0.00 -3.35
N HIS A 69 2.06 -1.07 -3.84
CA HIS A 69 3.37 -1.52 -3.41
C HIS A 69 4.36 -1.40 -4.57
N PHE A 70 5.64 -1.30 -4.25
CA PHE A 70 6.73 -1.24 -5.23
C PHE A 70 7.68 -2.42 -5.08
N LEU A 71 8.26 -2.85 -6.20
CA LEU A 71 9.40 -3.75 -6.25
C LEU A 71 10.37 -3.29 -7.35
N SER A 72 11.64 -3.08 -6.99
CA SER A 72 12.70 -2.74 -7.94
C SER A 72 12.97 -3.90 -8.91
N LYS A 73 13.50 -3.58 -10.09
CA LYS A 73 13.77 -4.56 -11.16
C LYS A 73 14.74 -5.65 -10.73
N ASP A 74 15.74 -5.31 -9.94
CA ASP A 74 16.71 -6.24 -9.33
C ASP A 74 16.17 -6.93 -8.07
N ARG A 75 14.97 -6.56 -7.62
CA ARG A 75 14.25 -7.06 -6.44
C ARG A 75 14.97 -6.82 -5.11
N SER A 76 15.89 -5.87 -5.06
CA SER A 76 16.62 -5.51 -3.83
C SER A 76 15.84 -4.54 -2.94
N ILE A 77 14.91 -3.78 -3.51
CA ILE A 77 14.12 -2.75 -2.83
C ILE A 77 12.64 -2.98 -3.10
N GLY A 78 11.83 -2.95 -2.05
CA GLY A 78 10.38 -2.99 -2.17
C GLY A 78 9.68 -2.63 -0.88
N GLY A 79 8.42 -2.24 -0.97
CA GLY A 79 7.65 -1.79 0.19
C GLY A 79 6.28 -1.26 -0.20
N HIS A 80 5.53 -0.83 0.82
CA HIS A 80 4.29 -0.10 0.63
C HIS A 80 4.60 1.34 0.25
N VAL A 81 3.93 1.88 -0.77
CA VAL A 81 4.25 3.16 -1.39
C VAL A 81 3.52 4.30 -0.70
N THR A 82 4.27 5.29 -0.24
CA THR A 82 3.73 6.54 0.34
C THR A 82 3.91 7.73 -0.59
N GLY A 83 4.84 7.65 -1.55
CA GLY A 83 5.12 8.73 -2.49
C GLY A 83 5.92 8.26 -3.71
N ILE A 84 5.73 8.91 -4.86
CA ILE A 84 6.45 8.60 -6.10
C ILE A 84 6.70 9.86 -6.93
N SER A 85 7.85 9.89 -7.61
CA SER A 85 8.10 10.74 -8.77
C SER A 85 8.48 9.86 -9.95
N MET A 86 7.58 9.74 -10.93
CA MET A 86 7.76 8.86 -12.09
C MET A 86 8.17 9.64 -13.34
N LEU A 87 9.16 9.13 -14.07
CA LEU A 87 9.61 9.69 -15.35
C LEU A 87 8.79 9.15 -16.53
N GLY A 88 8.30 7.91 -16.41
CA GLY A 88 7.46 7.27 -17.40
C GLY A 88 7.28 5.79 -17.12
N GLY A 89 6.36 5.14 -17.83
CA GLY A 89 6.13 3.71 -17.65
C GLY A 89 4.95 3.20 -18.46
N ARG A 90 4.72 1.90 -18.36
CA ARG A 90 3.58 1.21 -18.97
C ARG A 90 2.57 0.84 -17.89
N LEU A 91 1.42 1.49 -17.93
CA LEU A 91 0.26 1.15 -17.13
C LEU A 91 -0.51 -0.03 -17.75
N ARG A 92 -0.85 -1.02 -16.93
CA ARG A 92 -1.81 -2.07 -17.23
C ARG A 92 -2.91 -2.04 -16.16
N LEU A 93 -4.14 -1.97 -16.62
CA LEU A 93 -5.34 -2.01 -15.79
C LEU A 93 -6.09 -3.29 -16.07
N ASP A 94 -6.62 -3.86 -15.00
CA ASP A 94 -7.61 -4.91 -15.05
C ASP A 94 -8.80 -4.42 -14.24
N GLY A 95 -9.98 -4.43 -14.86
CA GLY A 95 -11.20 -3.94 -14.26
C GLY A 95 -11.94 -5.08 -13.60
N ALA A 96 -12.01 -5.07 -12.28
CA ALA A 96 -12.82 -6.02 -11.51
C ALA A 96 -14.17 -5.39 -11.17
N THR A 97 -15.24 -6.15 -11.35
CA THR A 97 -16.62 -5.76 -10.98
C THR A 97 -17.12 -6.49 -9.74
N GLU A 98 -16.31 -7.40 -9.19
CA GLU A 98 -16.66 -8.28 -8.07
C GLU A 98 -15.53 -8.27 -7.03
N LEU A 99 -15.90 -8.35 -5.75
CA LEU A 99 -14.99 -8.52 -4.61
C LEU A 99 -15.40 -9.78 -3.86
N HIS A 100 -14.50 -10.76 -3.79
CA HIS A 100 -14.67 -11.98 -3.01
C HIS A 100 -14.00 -11.79 -1.65
N LEU A 101 -14.74 -12.01 -0.57
CA LEU A 101 -14.24 -11.93 0.80
C LEU A 101 -14.16 -13.31 1.44
N GLU A 102 -12.98 -13.66 1.93
CA GLU A 102 -12.76 -14.87 2.73
C GLU A 102 -12.52 -14.46 4.18
N ILE A 103 -13.35 -15.00 5.09
CA ILE A 103 -13.25 -14.71 6.53
C ILE A 103 -12.52 -15.86 7.21
N PRO A 104 -11.39 -15.61 7.91
CA PRO A 104 -10.66 -16.67 8.60
C PRO A 104 -11.48 -17.32 9.71
N ASP A 105 -11.23 -18.60 9.97
CA ASP A 105 -11.85 -19.33 11.07
C ASP A 105 -11.61 -18.63 12.42
N GLY A 106 -12.69 -18.45 13.18
CA GLY A 106 -12.65 -17.79 14.49
C GLY A 106 -12.68 -16.26 14.46
N VAL A 107 -12.72 -15.64 13.28
CA VAL A 107 -12.97 -14.20 13.14
C VAL A 107 -14.48 -13.96 13.05
N GLU A 108 -15.04 -13.27 14.02
CA GLU A 108 -16.42 -12.77 13.92
C GLU A 108 -16.45 -11.52 13.04
N VAL A 109 -17.29 -11.56 12.00
CA VAL A 109 -17.56 -10.37 11.19
C VAL A 109 -18.47 -9.46 12.02
N ALA A 110 -17.87 -8.46 12.66
CA ALA A 110 -18.61 -7.39 13.30
C ALA A 110 -19.35 -6.55 12.24
N GLU A 111 -20.36 -5.78 12.66
CA GLU A 111 -20.95 -4.78 11.78
C GLU A 111 -19.86 -3.82 11.28
N ALA A 112 -19.92 -3.48 9.98
CA ALA A 112 -18.94 -2.60 9.38
C ALA A 112 -18.96 -1.24 10.07
N ASP A 113 -17.86 -0.87 10.72
CA ASP A 113 -17.68 0.48 11.27
C ASP A 113 -17.29 1.44 10.16
N THR A 114 -18.29 2.14 9.61
CA THR A 114 -18.13 3.14 8.57
C THR A 114 -17.88 4.54 9.12
N SER A 115 -17.46 4.67 10.39
CA SER A 115 -17.21 5.96 11.03
C SER A 115 -16.04 6.72 10.37
N GLU A 116 -16.09 8.06 10.47
CA GLU A 116 -14.96 8.90 10.05
C GLU A 116 -13.68 8.61 10.84
N GLU A 117 -13.81 8.14 12.09
CA GLU A 117 -12.69 7.78 12.95
C GLU A 117 -11.94 6.58 12.38
N THR A 118 -12.65 5.50 12.06
CA THR A 118 -12.07 4.31 11.42
C THR A 118 -11.48 4.64 10.05
N ALA A 119 -12.18 5.45 9.24
CA ALA A 119 -11.63 5.90 7.96
C ALA A 119 -10.35 6.76 8.14
N ARG A 120 -10.26 7.57 9.20
CA ARG A 120 -9.06 8.36 9.53
C ARG A 120 -7.91 7.48 10.02
N ALA A 121 -8.19 6.48 10.84
CA ALA A 121 -7.19 5.53 11.31
C ALA A 121 -6.58 4.73 10.15
N ILE A 122 -7.41 4.26 9.21
CA ILE A 122 -6.92 3.57 8.00
C ILE A 122 -6.06 4.51 7.16
N ARG A 123 -6.50 5.76 6.92
CA ARG A 123 -5.66 6.74 6.20
C ARG A 123 -4.36 7.07 6.92
N ALA A 124 -4.34 7.08 8.24
CA ALA A 124 -3.12 7.31 9.01
C ALA A 124 -2.15 6.11 8.93
N ALA A 125 -2.68 4.89 8.85
CA ALA A 125 -1.87 3.67 8.74
C ALA A 125 -1.38 3.39 7.31
N GLU A 126 -2.17 3.76 6.31
CA GLU A 126 -1.95 3.41 4.89
C GLU A 126 -1.60 4.62 4.01
N GLY A 127 -1.56 5.82 4.58
CA GLY A 127 -1.31 7.06 3.86
C GLY A 127 0.18 7.42 3.79
N GLY A 128 0.52 8.14 2.72
CA GLY A 128 1.60 9.13 2.67
C GLY A 128 1.03 10.53 2.63
#